data_AF-A0A9D5BUV9-F1
#
_entry.id   AF-A0A9D5BUV9-F1
#
_cell.length_a   1.000
_cell.length_b   1.000
_cell.length_c   1.000
_cell.angle_alpha   90.00
_cell.angle_beta   90.00
_cell.angle_gamma   90.00
#
_symmetry.space_group_name_H-M   'P 1'
#
loop_
_entity.id
_entity.type
_entity.pdbx_description
1 polymer ?
#
loop_
_entity_poly.entity_id
_entity_poly.type
_entity_poly.pdbx_seq_one_letter_code
_entity_poly.pdbx_strand_id
1 'polypeptide(L)'
;MATKTKLVANRSSKYLEEALYKRLFKGGSSPTSVRNELTDFLKSRKLVYKWEVGVTLRKLRSRKRFSPALKLSETMAKRGMNLTVSDHAIRLDLVAKARGISSAEEYFINLPEPPRITSPMVLSSTVIARN
;
A
#
# COMPACT_ATOMS: atom_id res chain seq x y z
N MET A 1 -16.81 -29.02 5.61
CA MET A 1 -17.13 -28.41 4.29
C MET A 1 -15.99 -27.49 3.86
N ALA A 2 -15.13 -27.93 2.95
CA ALA A 2 -14.00 -27.12 2.48
C ALA A 2 -14.49 -26.12 1.41
N THR A 3 -14.54 -24.82 1.75
CA THR A 3 -14.86 -23.78 0.78
C THR A 3 -13.70 -23.67 -0.22
N LYS A 4 -13.94 -24.10 -1.46
CA LYS A 4 -13.01 -24.02 -2.59
C LYS A 4 -12.61 -22.55 -2.80
N THR A 5 -11.44 -22.15 -2.30
CA THR A 5 -10.88 -20.81 -2.50
C THR A 5 -10.55 -20.67 -3.98
N LYS A 6 -11.45 -20.09 -4.77
CA LYS A 6 -11.16 -19.73 -6.16
C LYS A 6 -10.09 -18.65 -6.14
N LEU A 7 -8.83 -19.06 -6.27
CA LEU A 7 -7.74 -18.17 -6.65
C LEU A 7 -8.18 -17.42 -7.90
N VAL A 8 -7.98 -16.11 -7.93
CA VAL A 8 -8.28 -15.24 -9.08
C VAL A 8 -7.35 -15.57 -10.29
N ALA A 9 -6.54 -16.63 -10.18
CA ALA A 9 -5.42 -17.04 -11.02
C ALA A 9 -5.75 -17.39 -12.49
N ASN A 10 -6.97 -17.84 -12.81
CA ASN A 10 -7.29 -18.35 -14.16
C ASN A 10 -7.96 -17.30 -15.08
N ARG A 11 -7.49 -16.05 -15.09
CA ARG A 11 -7.99 -15.02 -16.01
C ARG A 11 -6.84 -14.49 -16.84
N SER A 12 -7.01 -14.36 -18.15
CA SER A 12 -5.94 -13.86 -19.03
C SER A 12 -5.55 -12.44 -18.64
N SER A 13 -4.25 -12.12 -18.78
CA SER A 13 -3.55 -10.91 -18.30
C SER A 13 -4.33 -9.59 -18.49
N LYS A 14 -5.05 -9.45 -19.62
CA LYS A 14 -5.88 -8.28 -19.95
C LYS A 14 -7.11 -8.07 -19.04
N TYR A 15 -7.71 -9.13 -18.48
CA TYR A 15 -8.89 -9.07 -17.59
C TYR A 15 -8.53 -8.98 -16.11
N LEU A 16 -7.24 -9.05 -15.82
CA LEU A 16 -6.68 -9.26 -14.51
C LEU A 16 -6.42 -7.85 -13.88
N GLU A 17 -6.12 -6.81 -14.69
CA GLU A 17 -6.01 -5.38 -14.27
C GLU A 17 -7.31 -4.81 -13.71
N GLU A 18 -8.43 -5.43 -14.08
CA GLU A 18 -9.75 -4.87 -13.84
C GLU A 18 -10.55 -5.61 -12.78
N ALA A 19 -10.08 -6.76 -12.29
CA ALA A 19 -10.89 -7.60 -11.41
C ALA A 19 -11.19 -6.93 -10.05
N LEU A 20 -10.17 -6.37 -9.39
CA LEU A 20 -10.37 -5.67 -8.12
C LEU A 20 -11.02 -4.30 -8.33
N TYR A 21 -10.56 -3.55 -9.33
CA TYR A 21 -11.08 -2.21 -9.62
C TYR A 21 -12.56 -2.26 -10.04
N LYS A 22 -12.93 -3.09 -11.02
CA LYS A 22 -14.34 -3.21 -11.43
C LYS A 22 -15.22 -3.69 -10.30
N ARG A 23 -14.71 -4.54 -9.41
CA ARG A 23 -15.45 -4.98 -8.22
C ARG A 23 -15.69 -3.82 -7.25
N LEU A 24 -14.66 -3.05 -6.93
CA LEU A 24 -14.76 -1.88 -6.04
C LEU A 24 -15.72 -0.81 -6.57
N PHE A 25 -15.86 -0.70 -7.89
CA PHE A 25 -16.74 0.28 -8.55
C PHE A 25 -18.03 -0.34 -9.08
N LYS A 26 -18.36 -1.59 -8.72
CA LYS A 26 -19.57 -2.28 -9.20
C LYS A 26 -20.84 -1.55 -8.77
N GLY A 27 -20.87 -1.10 -7.52
CA GLY A 27 -21.98 -0.30 -6.97
C GLY A 27 -21.93 1.20 -7.30
N GLY A 28 -21.09 1.63 -8.26
CA GLY A 28 -20.96 3.02 -8.68
C GLY A 28 -19.71 3.76 -8.16
N SER A 29 -19.59 5.04 -8.51
CA SER A 29 -18.42 5.89 -8.17
C SER A 29 -18.61 6.74 -6.90
N SER A 30 -19.69 6.52 -6.16
CA SER A 30 -19.93 7.22 -4.90
C SER A 30 -18.91 6.76 -3.83
N PRO A 31 -18.43 7.66 -2.97
CA PRO A 31 -17.41 7.33 -1.97
C PRO A 31 -17.89 6.25 -0.99
N THR A 32 -19.19 6.29 -0.63
CA THR A 32 -19.82 5.33 0.27
C THR A 32 -19.89 3.93 -0.36
N SER A 33 -20.21 3.85 -1.65
CA SER A 33 -20.28 2.57 -2.37
C SER A 33 -18.91 1.90 -2.47
N VAL A 34 -17.86 2.66 -2.85
CA VAL A 34 -16.49 2.15 -2.91
C VAL A 34 -16.01 1.68 -1.52
N ARG A 35 -16.39 2.38 -0.45
CA ARG A 35 -16.06 1.99 0.92
C ARG A 35 -16.75 0.69 1.35
N ASN A 36 -18.02 0.53 0.99
CA ASN A 36 -18.79 -0.69 1.31
C ASN A 36 -18.24 -1.89 0.53
N GLU A 37 -18.04 -1.76 -0.78
CA GLU A 37 -17.44 -2.80 -1.63
C GLU A 37 -16.02 -3.17 -1.17
N LEU A 38 -15.22 -2.18 -0.75
CA LEU A 38 -13.91 -2.45 -0.15
C LEU A 38 -14.07 -3.23 1.16
N THR A 39 -14.98 -2.84 2.03
CA THR A 39 -15.22 -3.53 3.31
C THR A 39 -15.64 -4.97 3.08
N ASP A 40 -16.53 -5.22 2.13
CA ASP A 40 -16.97 -6.58 1.77
C ASP A 40 -15.87 -7.39 1.09
N PHE A 41 -15.06 -6.75 0.25
CA PHE A 41 -13.85 -7.37 -0.29
C PHE A 41 -12.87 -7.76 0.83
N LEU A 42 -12.68 -6.91 1.83
CA LEU A 42 -11.78 -7.18 2.96
C LEU A 42 -12.29 -8.28 3.89
N LYS A 43 -13.61 -8.39 4.07
CA LYS A 43 -14.26 -9.55 4.72
C LYS A 43 -14.05 -10.83 3.93
N SER A 44 -14.00 -10.75 2.60
CA SER A 44 -13.71 -11.91 1.77
C SER A 44 -12.23 -12.33 1.89
N ARG A 45 -11.99 -13.63 2.10
CA ARG A 45 -10.64 -14.23 2.13
C ARG A 45 -10.03 -14.39 0.74
N LYS A 46 -10.47 -13.60 -0.24
CA LYS A 46 -9.96 -13.69 -1.61
C LYS A 46 -8.53 -13.19 -1.66
N LEU A 47 -7.68 -14.02 -2.26
CA LEU A 47 -6.30 -13.68 -2.56
C LEU A 47 -6.29 -12.79 -3.80
N VAL A 48 -5.52 -11.71 -3.71
CA VAL A 48 -5.35 -10.69 -4.75
C VAL A 48 -3.87 -10.50 -4.97
N TYR A 49 -3.49 -10.33 -6.22
CA TYR A 49 -2.09 -10.19 -6.59
C TYR A 49 -1.59 -8.77 -6.32
N LYS A 50 -0.30 -8.64 -6.04
CA LYS A 50 0.36 -7.35 -5.79
C LYS A 50 0.07 -6.33 -6.89
N TRP A 51 0.19 -6.76 -8.14
CA TRP A 51 0.04 -5.89 -9.28
C TRP A 51 -1.41 -5.37 -9.41
N GLU A 52 -2.43 -6.16 -9.04
CA GLU A 52 -3.84 -5.73 -9.04
C GLU A 52 -4.06 -4.61 -8.02
N VAL A 53 -3.43 -4.74 -6.84
CA VAL A 53 -3.43 -3.72 -5.79
C VAL A 53 -2.76 -2.44 -6.28
N GLY A 54 -1.59 -2.55 -6.92
CA GLY A 54 -0.89 -1.38 -7.49
C GLY A 54 -1.74 -0.62 -8.50
N VAL A 55 -2.40 -1.33 -9.43
CA VAL A 55 -3.27 -0.74 -10.44
C VAL A 55 -4.50 -0.07 -9.81
N THR A 56 -5.13 -0.72 -8.83
CA THR A 56 -6.27 -0.13 -8.10
C THR A 56 -5.86 1.11 -7.31
N LEU A 57 -4.71 1.08 -6.62
CA LEU A 57 -4.19 2.24 -5.89
C LEU A 57 -3.94 3.42 -6.84
N ARG A 58 -3.32 3.18 -8.00
CA ARG A 58 -3.10 4.22 -9.02
C ARG A 58 -4.40 4.86 -9.49
N LYS A 59 -5.44 4.04 -9.70
CA LYS A 59 -6.76 4.49 -10.16
C LYS A 59 -7.60 5.18 -9.07
N LEU A 60 -7.45 4.76 -7.81
CA LEU A 60 -8.04 5.47 -6.68
C LEU A 60 -7.36 6.82 -6.46
N ARG A 61 -6.03 6.89 -6.64
CA ARG A 61 -5.24 8.13 -6.56
C ARG A 61 -5.66 9.14 -7.62
N SER A 62 -5.83 8.72 -8.88
CA SER A 62 -6.27 9.62 -9.96
C SER A 62 -7.67 10.20 -9.71
N ARG A 63 -8.54 9.43 -9.05
CA ARG A 63 -9.89 9.87 -8.65
C ARG A 63 -9.92 10.63 -7.31
N LYS A 64 -8.76 10.97 -6.74
CA LYS A 64 -8.61 11.65 -5.45
C LYS A 64 -9.33 10.95 -4.29
N ARG A 65 -9.45 9.61 -4.35
CA ARG A 65 -10.11 8.78 -3.32
C ARG A 65 -9.08 8.20 -2.36
N PHE A 66 -8.51 9.06 -1.50
CA PHE A 66 -7.37 8.69 -0.65
C PHE A 66 -7.74 7.76 0.51
N SER A 67 -8.89 7.96 1.16
CA SER A 67 -9.30 7.12 2.30
C SER A 67 -9.47 5.63 1.96
N PRO A 68 -10.21 5.22 0.90
CA PRO A 68 -10.30 3.81 0.53
C PRO A 68 -8.98 3.25 -0.01
N ALA A 69 -8.17 4.06 -0.69
CA ALA A 69 -6.84 3.65 -1.15
C ALA A 69 -5.91 3.32 0.03
N LEU A 70 -5.89 4.19 1.05
CA LEU A 70 -5.09 3.97 2.26
C LEU A 70 -5.53 2.67 2.97
N LYS A 71 -6.84 2.48 3.18
CA LYS A 71 -7.39 1.28 3.82
C LYS A 71 -7.01 0.00 3.04
N LEU A 72 -7.04 0.04 1.71
CA LEU A 72 -6.61 -1.08 0.88
C LEU A 72 -5.11 -1.37 1.06
N SER A 73 -4.26 -0.33 1.03
CA SER A 73 -2.81 -0.51 1.21
C SER A 73 -2.44 -1.09 2.58
N GLU A 74 -3.08 -0.62 3.67
CA GLU A 74 -2.85 -1.11 5.03
C GLU A 74 -3.26 -2.57 5.21
N THR A 75 -4.39 -2.94 4.63
CA THR A 75 -4.92 -4.30 4.76
C THR A 75 -4.11 -5.31 3.95
N MET A 76 -3.60 -4.93 2.78
CA MET A 76 -2.71 -5.81 2.02
C MET A 76 -1.36 -5.97 2.72
N ALA A 77 -0.82 -4.91 3.33
CA ALA A 77 0.36 -5.01 4.18
C ALA A 77 0.14 -5.97 5.37
N LYS A 78 -1.00 -5.86 6.06
CA LYS A 78 -1.39 -6.78 7.15
C LYS A 78 -1.58 -8.23 6.70
N ARG A 79 -1.93 -8.46 5.43
CA ARG A 79 -2.04 -9.81 4.84
C ARG A 79 -0.69 -10.41 4.42
N GLY A 80 0.43 -9.75 4.72
CA GLY A 80 1.77 -10.23 4.39
C GLY A 80 2.18 -9.95 2.95
N MET A 81 1.57 -8.97 2.29
CA MET A 81 2.03 -8.54 0.96
C MET A 81 3.33 -7.74 1.10
N ASN A 82 4.41 -8.23 0.49
CA ASN A 82 5.68 -7.52 0.43
C ASN A 82 5.53 -6.25 -0.42
N LEU A 83 5.57 -5.10 0.24
CA LEU A 83 5.56 -3.78 -0.38
C LEU A 83 6.95 -3.50 -0.94
N THR A 84 7.04 -3.04 -2.18
CA THR A 84 8.29 -2.51 -2.74
C THR A 84 8.46 -1.04 -2.38
N VAL A 85 9.66 -0.49 -2.59
CA VAL A 85 9.96 0.94 -2.36
C VAL A 85 8.93 1.85 -3.05
N SER A 86 8.56 1.53 -4.29
CA SER A 86 7.52 2.25 -5.03
C SER A 86 6.14 2.19 -4.36
N ASP A 87 5.78 1.05 -3.76
CA ASP A 87 4.51 0.90 -3.04
C ASP A 87 4.52 1.71 -1.73
N HIS A 88 5.66 1.75 -1.04
CA HIS A 88 5.85 2.59 0.14
C HIS A 88 5.73 4.08 -0.19
N ALA A 89 6.29 4.52 -1.31
CA ALA A 89 6.15 5.89 -1.79
C ALA A 89 4.67 6.25 -2.08
N ILE A 90 3.93 5.33 -2.72
CA ILE A 90 2.48 5.51 -2.94
C ILE A 90 1.75 5.58 -1.60
N ARG A 91 2.06 4.67 -0.66
CA ARG A 91 1.42 4.66 0.66
C ARG A 91 1.71 5.93 1.45
N LEU A 92 2.92 6.47 1.36
CA LEU A 92 3.30 7.73 1.98
C LEU A 92 2.50 8.91 1.42
N ASP A 93 2.35 9.01 0.09
CA ASP A 93 1.48 10.02 -0.55
C ASP A 93 0.00 9.87 -0.11
N LEU A 94 -0.48 8.63 0.03
CA LEU A 94 -1.83 8.37 0.51
C LEU A 94 -2.03 8.77 1.98
N VAL A 95 -1.05 8.50 2.85
CA VAL A 95 -1.09 8.90 4.27
C VAL A 95 -1.07 10.42 4.38
N ALA A 96 -0.16 11.09 3.66
CA ALA A 96 -0.05 12.55 3.66
C ALA A 96 -1.38 13.22 3.27
N LYS A 97 -2.03 12.71 2.22
CA LYS A 97 -3.30 13.27 1.72
C LYS A 97 -4.53 12.87 2.53
N ALA A 98 -4.51 11.73 3.23
CA ALA A 98 -5.67 11.25 3.98
C ALA A 98 -5.65 11.63 5.46
N ARG A 99 -4.46 11.72 6.08
CA ARG A 99 -4.27 11.95 7.52
C ARG A 99 -3.42 13.18 7.85
N GLY A 100 -2.72 13.73 6.87
CA GLY A 100 -1.84 14.89 7.05
C GLY A 100 -0.36 14.52 7.04
N ILE A 101 0.47 15.56 7.00
CA ILE A 101 1.93 15.46 6.80
C ILE A 101 2.60 14.78 8.01
N SER A 102 2.21 15.13 9.23
CA SER A 102 2.80 14.55 10.45
C SER A 102 2.65 13.03 10.52
N SER A 103 1.49 12.49 10.11
CA SER A 103 1.31 11.03 10.03
C SER A 103 2.16 10.38 8.92
N ALA A 104 2.48 11.12 7.86
CA ALA A 104 3.32 10.61 6.78
C ALA A 104 4.79 10.58 7.20
N GLU A 105 5.25 11.57 7.97
CA GLU A 105 6.58 11.60 8.58
C GLU A 105 6.76 10.45 9.57
N GLU A 106 5.78 10.25 10.46
CA GLU A 106 5.78 9.12 11.39
C GLU A 106 5.83 7.79 10.62
N TYR A 107 5.06 7.66 9.55
CA TYR A 107 5.12 6.45 8.71
C TYR A 107 6.51 6.27 8.08
N PHE A 108 7.14 7.34 7.60
CA PHE A 108 8.46 7.29 6.97
C PHE A 108 9.55 6.88 7.95
N ILE A 109 9.54 7.43 9.17
CA ILE A 109 10.51 7.09 10.22
C ILE A 109 10.40 5.63 10.64
N ASN A 110 9.18 5.08 10.64
CA ASN A 110 8.92 3.68 11.01
C ASN A 110 9.16 2.68 9.86
N LEU A 111 9.52 3.14 8.65
CA LEU A 111 9.90 2.20 7.59
C LEU A 111 11.24 1.56 7.95
N PRO A 112 11.40 0.24 7.75
CA PRO A 112 12.71 -0.38 7.85
C PRO A 112 13.59 0.30 6.81
N GLU A 113 14.59 1.04 7.27
CA GLU A 113 15.48 1.77 6.38
C GLU A 113 16.08 0.76 5.39
N PRO A 114 16.08 1.03 4.07
CA PRO A 114 17.11 0.41 3.25
C PRO A 114 18.44 0.80 3.90
N PRO A 115 19.41 -0.12 4.06
CA PRO A 115 20.63 0.13 4.81
C PRO A 115 21.17 1.46 4.35
N ARG A 116 21.07 2.48 5.21
CA ARG A 116 21.70 3.76 4.94
C ARG A 116 23.14 3.39 4.71
N ILE A 117 23.65 3.74 3.53
CA ILE A 117 25.08 3.76 3.34
C ILE A 117 25.56 4.77 4.39
N THR A 118 25.99 4.24 5.53
CA THR A 118 26.79 4.96 6.51
C THR A 118 27.99 5.43 5.72
N SER A 119 27.93 6.65 5.23
CA SER A 119 29.13 7.41 4.90
C SER A 119 29.66 7.93 6.23
N PRO A 120 30.75 7.39 6.79
CA PRO A 120 31.39 7.98 7.95
C PRO A 120 32.15 9.23 7.47
N MET A 121 31.43 10.33 7.35
CA MET A 121 31.96 11.68 7.23
C MET A 121 31.02 12.48 8.14
N VAL A 122 31.38 12.90 9.35
CA VAL A 122 32.61 13.57 9.77
C VAL A 122 32.73 13.54 11.31
N LEU A 123 33.97 13.62 11.81
CA LEU A 123 34.41 14.17 13.10
C LEU A 123 34.29 13.33 14.39
N SER A 124 35.44 12.78 14.80
CA SER A 124 35.93 12.95 16.17
C SER A 124 37.45 13.10 16.15
N SER A 125 37.88 14.34 15.92
CA SER A 125 39.23 14.81 16.19
C SER A 125 39.42 14.88 17.71
N THR A 126 39.76 13.78 18.37
CA THR A 126 40.20 13.82 19.77
C THR A 126 41.13 12.64 20.06
N VAL A 127 42.43 12.83 19.85
CA VAL A 127 43.45 12.31 20.77
C VAL A 127 44.53 13.38 20.88
N ILE A 128 44.30 14.29 21.83
CA ILE A 128 45.34 15.07 22.48
C ILE A 128 46.06 14.11 23.44
N ALA A 129 47.39 14.12 23.37
CA ALA A 129 48.38 13.72 24.37
C ALA A 129 48.31 12.29 24.94
N ARG A 130 49.43 11.56 24.78
CA ARG A 130 50.16 11.04 25.94
C ARG A 130 51.64 10.91 25.63
N ASN A 131 52.40 11.42 26.61
CA ASN A 131 53.84 11.42 26.81
C ASN A 131 54.43 10.00 26.82
#